data_AF-A0A257RUH0-F1
#
_entry.id   AF-A0A257RUH0-F1
#
_cell.length_a   1.000
_cell.length_b   1.000
_cell.length_c   1.000
_cell.angle_alpha   90.00
_cell.angle_beta   90.00
_cell.angle_gamma   90.00
#
_symmetry.space_group_name_H-M   'P 1'
#
loop_
_entity.id
_entity.type
_entity.pdbx_description
1 polymer ?
#
loop_
_entity_poly.entity_id
_entity_poly.type
_entity_poly.pdbx_seq_one_letter_code
_entity_poly.pdbx_strand_id
1 'polypeptide(L)' 'MADYLPHTDEDVAGMLRFLGMTSFEDLFAHIPAALRLASGLEVAPGRSEPDVAAQFAQYGSANTATLS' A
#
# COMPACT_ATOMS: atom_id res chain seq x y z
N MET A 1 -10.89 5.88 -10.78
CA MET A 1 -10.07 6.18 -9.58
C MET A 1 -8.65 5.83 -9.97
N ALA A 2 -7.68 6.72 -9.78
CA ALA A 2 -6.29 6.39 -10.08
C ALA A 2 -5.79 5.39 -9.04
N ASP A 3 -5.25 4.27 -9.49
CA ASP A 3 -4.47 3.38 -8.63
C ASP A 3 -3.22 4.14 -8.16
N TYR A 4 -2.80 3.95 -6.92
CA TYR A 4 -1.55 4.52 -6.42
C TYR A 4 -0.34 3.85 -7.09
N LEU A 5 -0.49 2.58 -7.46
CA LEU A 5 0.55 1.85 -8.14
C LEU A 5 0.62 2.28 -9.62
N PRO A 6 1.82 2.57 -10.15
CA PRO A 6 1.98 3.05 -11.52
C PRO A 6 1.89 1.94 -12.57
N HIS A 7 1.80 0.67 -12.14
CA HIS A 7 1.88 -0.50 -13.01
C HIS A 7 0.57 -1.27 -13.00
N THR A 8 0.15 -1.70 -14.17
CA THR A 8 -0.94 -2.66 -14.33
C THR A 8 -0.48 -4.07 -13.99
N ASP A 9 -1.42 -4.99 -13.81
CA ASP A 9 -1.10 -6.43 -13.62
C ASP A 9 -0.29 -7.00 -14.80
N GLU A 10 -0.53 -6.52 -16.02
CA GLU A 10 0.20 -6.93 -17.21
C GLU A 10 1.65 -6.45 -17.19
N ASP A 11 1.88 -5.20 -16.78
CA ASP A 11 3.22 -4.64 -16.59
C ASP A 11 4.00 -5.45 -15.55
N VAL A 12 3.40 -5.71 -14.40
CA VAL A 12 4.00 -6.50 -13.31
C VAL A 12 4.36 -7.90 -13.81
N ALA A 13 3.44 -8.56 -14.52
CA ALA A 13 3.71 -9.89 -15.10
C ALA A 13 4.85 -9.84 -16.13
N GLY A 14 4.95 -8.78 -16.93
CA GLY A 14 6.05 -8.55 -17.86
C GLY A 14 7.40 -8.40 -17.16
N MET A 15 7.44 -7.62 -16.07
CA MET A 15 8.64 -7.43 -15.25
C MET A 15 9.10 -8.73 -14.59
N LEU A 16 8.19 -9.51 -14.02
CA LEU A 16 8.53 -10.81 -13.43
C LEU A 16 9.08 -11.78 -14.47
N ARG A 17 8.42 -11.89 -15.65
CA ARG A 17 8.93 -12.72 -16.75
C ARG A 17 10.30 -12.29 -17.24
N PHE A 18 10.56 -10.99 -17.34
CA PHE A 18 11.87 -10.46 -17.72
C PHE A 18 12.97 -10.91 -16.75
N LEU A 19 12.65 -11.02 -15.45
CA LEU A 19 13.55 -11.54 -14.42
C LEU A 19 13.61 -13.07 -14.37
N GLY A 20 12.86 -13.78 -15.23
CA GLY A 20 12.75 -15.25 -15.19
C GLY A 20 11.91 -15.78 -14.02
N MET A 21 11.06 -14.93 -13.44
CA MET A 21 10.21 -15.24 -12.28
C MET A 21 8.76 -15.44 -12.70
N THR A 22 8.01 -16.19 -11.89
CA THR A 22 6.59 -16.48 -12.12
C THR A 22 5.67 -15.82 -11.10
N SER A 23 6.23 -15.36 -9.98
CA SER A 23 5.47 -14.78 -8.88
C SER A 23 6.29 -13.78 -8.06
N PHE A 24 5.61 -13.01 -7.21
CA PHE A 24 6.26 -12.20 -6.18
C PHE A 24 7.01 -13.05 -5.13
N GLU A 25 6.60 -14.29 -4.88
CA GLU A 25 7.31 -15.17 -3.96
C GLU A 25 8.74 -15.47 -4.45
N ASP A 26 8.91 -15.66 -5.77
CA ASP A 26 10.22 -15.84 -6.39
C ASP A 26 11.09 -14.60 -6.18
N LEU A 27 10.50 -13.40 -6.32
CA LEU A 27 11.18 -12.12 -6.12
C LEU A 27 11.65 -11.96 -4.67
N PHE A 28 10.83 -12.34 -3.69
CA PHE A 28 11.12 -12.20 -2.27
C PHE A 28 11.89 -13.38 -1.65
N ALA A 29 12.19 -14.43 -2.42
CA ALA A 29 12.86 -15.65 -1.95
C ALA A 29 14.16 -15.40 -1.17
N HIS A 30 14.89 -14.33 -1.50
CA HIS A 30 16.15 -13.96 -0.86
C HIS A 30 16.00 -13.36 0.55
N ILE A 31 14.78 -12.96 0.95
CA ILE A 31 14.49 -12.50 2.32
C ILE A 31 14.35 -13.73 3.22
N PRO A 32 15.19 -13.93 4.25
CA PRO A 32 15.10 -15.08 5.13
C PRO A 32 13.71 -15.24 5.74
N ALA A 33 13.13 -16.44 5.68
CA ALA A 33 11.77 -16.70 6.16
C ALA A 33 11.56 -16.31 7.63
N ALA A 34 12.58 -16.48 8.47
CA ALA A 34 12.55 -16.10 9.89
C ALA A 34 12.41 -14.59 10.13
N LEU A 35 12.69 -13.76 9.12
CA LEU A 35 12.55 -12.31 9.19
C LEU A 35 11.26 -11.79 8.54
N ARG A 36 10.54 -12.65 7.81
CA ARG A 36 9.27 -12.27 7.20
C ARG A 36 8.19 -12.22 8.28
N LEU A 37 7.27 -11.27 8.14
CA LEU A 37 6.12 -11.20 9.02
C LEU A 37 5.28 -12.49 8.86
N ALA A 38 4.95 -13.13 9.99
CA ALA A 38 4.16 -14.36 10.00
C ALA A 38 2.69 -14.12 9.63
N SER A 39 2.22 -12.89 9.82
CA SER A 39 0.88 -12.41 9.46
C SER A 39 0.98 -11.00 8.88
N GLY A 40 -0.11 -10.49 8.33
CA GLY A 40 -0.20 -9.10 7.90
C GLY A 40 0.03 -8.10 9.04
N LEU A 41 0.11 -6.82 8.69
CA LEU A 41 0.20 -5.74 9.66
C LEU A 41 -1.14 -5.55 10.40
N GLU A 42 -1.06 -5.30 11.70
CA GLU A 42 -2.21 -4.94 12.55
C GLU A 42 -2.62 -3.47 12.30
N VAL A 43 -3.20 -3.22 11.12
CA VAL A 43 -3.67 -1.89 10.70
C VAL A 43 -5.13 -1.95 10.24
N ALA A 44 -5.82 -0.81 10.35
CA ALA A 44 -7.18 -0.70 9.87
C ALA A 44 -7.25 -0.97 8.35
N PRO A 45 -8.38 -1.50 7.84
CA PRO A 45 -8.56 -1.75 6.42
C PRO A 45 -8.43 -0.46 5.59
N GLY A 46 -7.98 -0.61 4.34
CA GLY A 46 -7.90 0.48 3.39
C GLY A 46 -9.24 1.18 3.21
N ARG A 47 -9.19 2.50 3.02
CA ARG A 47 -10.35 3.37 2.76
C ARG A 47 -10.23 3.98 1.37
N SER A 48 -11.36 4.33 0.77
CA SER A 48 -11.33 5.06 -0.50
C SER A 48 -10.78 6.48 -0.30
N GLU A 49 -10.22 7.06 -1.35
CA GLU A 49 -9.73 8.45 -1.33
C GLU A 49 -10.76 9.46 -0.78
N PRO A 50 -12.04 9.49 -1.26
CA PRO A 50 -13.02 10.43 -0.71
C PRO A 50 -13.35 10.17 0.77
N ASP A 51 -13.36 8.91 1.22
CA ASP A 51 -13.63 8.58 2.63
C ASP A 51 -12.48 9.06 3.54
N VAL A 52 -11.24 8.92 3.09
CA VAL A 52 -10.06 9.45 3.80
C VAL A 52 -10.16 10.97 3.87
N ALA A 53 -10.47 11.66 2.76
CA ALA A 53 -10.61 13.11 2.75
C ALA A 53 -11.69 13.61 3.73
N ALA A 54 -12.86 12.95 3.75
CA ALA A 54 -13.95 13.28 4.67
C ALA A 54 -13.53 13.07 6.15
N GLN A 55 -12.83 11.98 6.45
CA GLN A 55 -12.31 11.71 7.79
C GLN A 55 -11.30 12.77 8.24
N PHE A 56 -10.38 13.18 7.36
CA PHE A 56 -9.41 14.23 7.66
C PHE A 56 -10.10 15.59 7.89
N ALA A 57 -11.13 15.92 7.11
CA ALA A 57 -11.93 17.13 7.33
C ALA A 57 -12.63 17.11 8.71
N GLN A 58 -13.18 15.95 9.12
CA GLN A 58 -13.75 15.77 10.45
C GLN A 58 -12.72 16.04 11.55
N TYR A 59 -11.53 15.45 11.45
CA TYR A 59 -10.45 15.69 12.41
C TYR A 59 -10.00 17.15 12.43
N GLY A 60 -9.87 17.78 11.27
CA GLY A 60 -9.50 19.19 11.15
C GLY A 60 -10.48 20.13 11.85
N SER A 61 -11.78 19.82 11.85
CA SER A 61 -12.80 20.66 12.51
C SER A 61 -12.69 20.70 14.04
N ALA A 62 -11.97 19.75 14.66
CA ALA A 62 -11.69 19.74 16.09
C ALA A 62 -10.48 20.61 16.48
N ASN A 63 -9.72 21.12 15.51
CA ASN A 63 -8.55 21.95 15.78
C ASN A 63 -8.96 23.38 16.15
N THR A 64 -8.30 23.97 17.15
CA THR A 64 -8.44 25.40 17.48
C THR A 64 -7.19 26.13 17.03
N ALA A 65 -7.33 27.00 16.01
CA ALA A 65 -6.22 27.85 15.57
C ALA A 65 -5.97 28.94 16.63
N THR A 66 -4.80 28.92 17.27
CA THR A 66 -4.34 30.05 18.10
C THR A 66 -3.52 30.96 17.20
N LEU A 67 -4.13 32.01 16.66
CA LEU A 67 -3.40 33.08 16.00
C LEU A 67 -2.79 33.97 17.10
N SER A 68 -1.46 34.04 17.13
CA SER A 68 -0.70 35.02 17.92
C SER A 68 -0.61 36.35 17.16
#